data_AF-A0A969C5G3-F1
#
_entry.id   AF-A0A969C5G3-F1
#
_cell.length_a   1.000
_cell.length_b   1.000
_cell.length_c   1.000
_cell.angle_alpha   90.00
_cell.angle_beta   90.00
_cell.angle_gamma   90.00
#
_symmetry.space_group_name_H-M   'P 1'
#
loop_
_entity.id
_entity.type
_entity.pdbx_description
1 polymer ?
#
loop_
_entity_poly.entity_id
_entity_poly.type
_entity_poly.pdbx_seq_one_letter_code
_entity_poly.pdbx_strand_id
1 'polypeptide(L)'
;MEDFAPDTVTGGVASGMYDRRRGKGIGLVTVDVQQLKSAVEANDATAFGGDASQKPENWWNGVVYVRLPDAGGGRAVDSVVKSVDGWGVKVVNGSSIPDPSFADDSGMTVATNNVMYVQGHFNADGDPSTGTSQNPDNNVEPPAALVADAITVLSPAWQDELSNCSDLNSCRKSANFVEVSAAFLTGLAPSDKFNNNRYSGGVENFPRFLEGWGGRTVRYRGSMVALFESEIAKEPWGTSSVYAAPNRDWGYNSLFAQGAYPPGTPNTRNTRRFNFRVMTQDEWNQEMAQLRG
;
A
#
# COMPACT_ATOMS: atom_id res chain seq x y z
N MET A 1 2.21 -8.45 20.73
CA MET A 1 1.62 -7.44 19.84
C MET A 1 0.58 -6.74 20.69
N GLU A 2 1.01 -5.72 21.45
CA GLU A 2 0.06 -4.92 22.21
C GLU A 2 -0.74 -4.09 21.22
N ASP A 3 -2.06 -4.24 21.29
CA ASP A 3 -3.02 -3.55 20.46
C ASP A 3 -3.11 -2.12 21.03
N PHE A 4 -2.48 -1.15 20.36
CA PHE A 4 -2.64 0.26 20.72
C PHE A 4 -4.11 0.63 20.55
N ALA A 5 -4.76 1.03 21.64
CA ALA A 5 -6.18 1.35 21.63
C ALA A 5 -6.47 2.45 20.58
N PRO A 6 -7.41 2.24 19.66
CA PRO A 6 -7.73 3.23 18.64
C PRO A 6 -8.33 4.47 19.31
N ASP A 7 -7.74 5.63 19.02
CA ASP A 7 -8.31 6.91 19.40
C ASP A 7 -9.64 7.06 18.66
N THR A 8 -10.75 6.98 19.40
CA THR A 8 -12.08 6.91 18.81
C THR A 8 -12.59 8.33 18.56
N VAL A 9 -12.29 8.88 17.38
CA VAL A 9 -12.90 10.15 16.94
C VAL A 9 -14.35 9.89 16.55
N THR A 10 -15.28 10.10 17.49
CA THR A 10 -16.72 10.17 17.20
C THR A 10 -17.08 11.55 16.67
N GLY A 11 -17.04 11.71 15.35
CA GLY A 11 -17.58 12.86 14.63
C GLY A 11 -18.08 12.45 13.26
N GLY A 12 -19.33 12.78 12.93
CA GLY A 12 -19.85 12.59 11.57
C GLY A 12 -19.05 13.42 10.57
N VAL A 13 -18.80 12.87 9.39
CA VAL A 13 -18.06 13.55 8.30
C VAL A 13 -18.85 14.80 7.86
N ALA A 14 -18.42 15.98 8.28
CA ALA A 14 -19.07 17.26 7.96
C ALA A 14 -18.76 17.77 6.54
N SER A 15 -17.69 17.26 5.92
CA SER A 15 -17.24 17.46 4.54
C SER A 15 -16.30 16.30 4.20
N GLY A 16 -16.31 15.76 2.97
CA GLY A 16 -15.56 14.54 2.67
C GLY A 16 -15.30 14.30 1.19
N MET A 17 -14.32 13.43 0.93
CA MET A 17 -13.94 13.04 -0.43
C MET A 17 -15.01 12.16 -1.06
N TYR A 18 -15.29 12.37 -2.34
CA TYR A 18 -16.16 11.58 -3.19
C TYR A 18 -15.31 10.84 -4.21
N ASP A 19 -15.36 9.51 -4.15
CA ASP A 19 -14.74 8.68 -5.16
C ASP A 19 -15.72 8.49 -6.33
N ARG A 20 -15.45 9.18 -7.45
CA ARG A 20 -16.27 9.11 -8.67
C ARG A 20 -16.27 7.75 -9.35
N ARG A 21 -15.25 6.93 -9.14
CA ARG A 21 -15.26 5.54 -9.61
C ARG A 21 -16.26 4.72 -8.81
N ARG A 22 -16.29 4.94 -7.50
CA ARG A 22 -17.17 4.22 -6.55
C ARG A 22 -18.58 4.79 -6.47
N GLY A 23 -18.77 6.01 -6.98
CA GLY A 23 -20.06 6.70 -6.98
C GLY A 23 -20.54 7.11 -5.58
N LYS A 24 -19.63 7.29 -4.61
CA LYS A 24 -19.98 7.54 -3.20
C LYS A 24 -18.97 8.41 -2.47
N GLY A 25 -19.43 9.02 -1.38
CA GLY A 25 -18.58 9.67 -0.39
C GLY A 25 -17.78 8.66 0.42
N ILE A 26 -16.57 9.06 0.83
CA ILE A 26 -15.60 8.24 1.53
C ILE A 26 -15.21 8.94 2.84
N GLY A 27 -15.42 8.25 3.96
CA GLY A 27 -14.84 8.63 5.24
C GLY A 27 -13.35 8.29 5.26
N LEU A 28 -12.51 9.29 5.48
CA LEU A 28 -11.06 9.13 5.40
C LEU A 28 -10.43 9.06 6.78
N VAL A 29 -9.55 8.08 6.97
CA VAL A 29 -8.52 8.10 8.02
C VAL A 29 -7.22 8.55 7.38
N THR A 30 -6.69 9.69 7.80
CA THR A 30 -5.49 10.28 7.19
C THR A 30 -4.24 9.88 7.96
N VAL A 31 -3.25 9.35 7.25
CA VAL A 31 -1.89 9.10 7.73
C VAL A 31 -0.99 10.19 7.17
N ASP A 32 -0.56 11.12 8.02
CA ASP A 32 0.48 12.10 7.70
C ASP A 32 1.86 11.46 7.91
N VAL A 33 2.53 11.12 6.82
CA VAL A 33 3.78 10.37 6.84
C VAL A 33 4.93 11.23 7.37
N GLN A 34 4.93 12.53 7.10
CA GLN A 34 5.97 13.44 7.57
C GLN A 34 5.90 13.61 9.10
N GLN A 35 4.69 13.73 9.66
CA GLN A 35 4.50 13.77 11.10
C GLN A 35 4.88 12.44 11.76
N LEU A 36 4.47 11.31 11.16
CA LEU A 36 4.87 9.99 11.64
C LEU A 36 6.41 9.82 11.63
N LYS A 37 7.07 10.17 10.52
CA LYS A 37 8.53 10.16 10.39
C LYS A 37 9.18 10.94 11.53
N SER A 38 8.74 12.17 11.73
CA SER A 38 9.28 13.04 12.77
C SER A 38 9.11 12.44 14.17
N ALA A 39 7.94 11.86 14.47
CA ALA A 39 7.66 11.24 15.76
C ALA A 39 8.47 9.95 16.00
N VAL A 40 8.57 9.09 14.99
CA VAL A 40 9.33 7.83 15.06
C VAL A 40 10.83 8.11 15.20
N GLU A 41 11.39 8.97 14.34
CA GLU A 41 12.83 9.24 14.32
C GLU A 41 13.30 10.06 15.52
N ALA A 42 12.43 10.88 16.12
CA ALA A 42 12.71 11.53 17.40
C ALA A 42 12.85 10.55 18.56
N ASN A 43 12.34 9.32 18.40
CA ASN A 43 12.33 8.28 19.43
C ASN A 43 11.71 8.76 20.76
N ASP A 44 10.68 9.59 20.65
CA ASP A 44 10.02 10.23 21.78
C ASP A 44 8.71 9.52 22.12
N ALA A 45 8.63 8.94 23.32
CA ALA A 45 7.44 8.27 23.82
C ALA A 45 6.21 9.19 23.94
N THR A 46 6.40 10.51 24.09
CA THR A 46 5.27 11.44 24.28
C THR A 46 4.34 11.49 23.08
N ALA A 47 4.84 11.21 21.87
CA ALA A 47 4.03 11.08 20.66
C ALA A 47 3.17 9.80 20.63
N PHE A 48 3.42 8.83 21.50
CA PHE A 48 2.82 7.49 21.49
C PHE A 48 2.21 7.06 22.83
N GLY A 49 1.95 8.01 23.74
CA GLY A 49 1.26 7.80 25.03
C GLY A 49 2.08 8.19 26.27
N GLY A 50 3.38 8.43 26.11
CA GLY A 50 4.26 9.01 27.13
C GLY A 50 4.98 8.01 28.05
N ASP A 51 4.66 6.73 28.01
CA ASP A 51 5.38 5.70 28.77
C ASP A 51 6.71 5.34 28.09
N ALA A 52 7.77 5.09 28.86
CA ALA A 52 9.08 4.76 28.30
C ALA A 52 9.08 3.51 27.40
N SER A 53 8.19 2.54 27.65
CA SER A 53 7.98 1.38 26.79
C SER A 53 7.42 1.75 25.40
N GLN A 54 6.77 2.90 25.29
CA GLN A 54 6.18 3.42 24.05
C GLN A 54 7.17 4.23 23.22
N LYS A 55 8.45 4.26 23.56
CA LYS A 55 9.48 4.79 22.65
C LYS A 55 9.56 3.94 21.37
N PRO A 56 9.60 4.57 20.18
CA PRO A 56 9.75 3.90 18.89
C PRO A 56 10.83 2.82 18.84
N GLU A 57 11.98 3.00 19.49
CA GLU A 57 13.07 2.00 19.54
C GLU A 57 12.63 0.63 20.08
N ASN A 58 11.54 0.57 20.85
CA ASN A 58 11.07 -0.67 21.46
C ASN A 58 10.05 -1.43 20.60
N TRP A 59 9.43 -0.79 19.60
CA TRP A 59 8.27 -1.36 18.89
C TRP A 59 8.23 -1.08 17.39
N TRP A 60 8.99 -0.12 16.88
CA TRP A 60 9.00 0.21 15.45
C TRP A 60 9.62 -0.94 14.65
N ASN A 61 8.84 -1.48 13.72
CA ASN A 61 9.24 -2.57 12.83
C ASN A 61 9.06 -2.21 11.34
N GLY A 62 8.89 -0.93 11.04
CA GLY A 62 8.64 -0.44 9.68
C GLY A 62 7.23 -0.71 9.13
N VAL A 63 6.31 -1.32 9.88
CA VAL A 63 4.96 -1.62 9.38
C VAL A 63 3.90 -0.80 10.11
N VAL A 64 3.14 -0.02 9.35
CA VAL A 64 1.95 0.71 9.82
C VAL A 64 0.72 0.04 9.24
N TYR A 65 -0.07 -0.61 10.09
CA TYR A 65 -1.34 -1.21 9.70
C TYR A 65 -2.53 -0.38 10.22
N VAL A 66 -3.33 0.14 9.30
CA VAL A 66 -4.57 0.87 9.62
C VAL A 66 -5.76 -0.03 9.35
N ARG A 67 -6.32 -0.60 10.42
CA ARG A 67 -7.53 -1.42 10.36
C ARG A 67 -8.77 -0.55 10.40
N LEU A 68 -9.57 -0.57 9.34
CA LEU A 68 -10.91 0.01 9.34
C LEU A 68 -11.94 -1.04 9.80
N PRO A 69 -13.09 -0.63 10.35
CA PRO A 69 -14.10 -1.54 10.91
C PRO A 69 -14.50 -2.63 9.92
N ASP A 70 -14.83 -3.80 10.45
CA ASP A 70 -15.31 -4.92 9.68
C ASP A 70 -16.80 -4.73 9.33
N ALA A 71 -17.16 -4.99 8.07
CA ALA A 71 -18.54 -5.08 7.65
C ALA A 71 -19.18 -6.27 8.35
N GLY A 72 -20.15 -6.02 9.23
CA GLY A 72 -20.91 -7.08 9.89
C GLY A 72 -21.49 -8.07 8.87
N GLY A 73 -21.57 -9.34 9.26
CA GLY A 73 -21.92 -10.45 8.38
C GLY A 73 -20.84 -11.52 8.48
N GLY A 74 -21.26 -12.79 8.61
CA GLY A 74 -20.34 -13.91 8.83
C GLY A 74 -19.18 -13.95 7.83
N ARG A 75 -18.07 -14.54 8.27
CA ARG A 75 -16.88 -14.76 7.44
C ARG A 75 -17.27 -15.36 6.08
N ALA A 76 -16.62 -14.89 5.01
CA ALA A 76 -16.74 -15.54 3.72
C ALA A 76 -16.20 -16.98 3.79
N VAL A 77 -16.42 -17.78 2.72
CA VAL A 77 -16.03 -19.21 2.66
C VAL A 77 -14.52 -19.39 2.87
N ASP A 78 -13.73 -18.39 2.53
CA ASP A 78 -12.28 -18.29 2.71
C ASP A 78 -11.87 -17.73 4.09
N SER A 79 -12.82 -17.56 5.00
CA SER A 79 -12.63 -16.95 6.32
C SER A 79 -12.23 -15.47 6.34
N VAL A 80 -12.30 -14.78 5.20
CA VAL A 80 -12.01 -13.34 5.12
C VAL A 80 -13.20 -12.55 5.69
N VAL A 81 -12.87 -11.52 6.48
CA VAL A 81 -13.82 -10.54 6.98
C VAL A 81 -13.62 -9.25 6.19
N LYS A 82 -14.67 -8.80 5.53
CA LYS A 82 -14.66 -7.58 4.71
C LYS A 82 -14.60 -6.35 5.61
N SER A 83 -13.89 -5.32 5.18
CA SER A 83 -14.02 -4.01 5.81
C SER A 83 -15.32 -3.31 5.39
N VAL A 84 -15.80 -2.37 6.21
CA VAL A 84 -16.95 -1.51 5.89
C VAL A 84 -16.66 -0.69 4.62
N ASP A 85 -17.59 -0.73 3.68
CA ASP A 85 -17.57 0.09 2.47
C ASP A 85 -17.86 1.58 2.83
N GLY A 86 -17.38 2.52 2.02
CA GLY A 86 -17.53 3.96 2.28
C GLY A 86 -16.47 4.55 3.21
N TRP A 87 -15.45 3.78 3.61
CA TRP A 87 -14.25 4.28 4.28
C TRP A 87 -13.01 4.10 3.39
N GLY A 88 -11.90 4.72 3.78
CA GLY A 88 -10.59 4.54 3.16
C GLY A 88 -9.48 5.20 3.97
N VAL A 89 -8.25 4.78 3.68
CA VAL A 89 -7.04 5.40 4.26
C VAL A 89 -6.48 6.39 3.25
N LYS A 90 -6.14 7.60 3.70
CA LYS A 90 -5.46 8.59 2.87
C LYS A 90 -4.05 8.82 3.41
N VAL A 91 -3.05 8.57 2.57
CA VAL A 91 -1.64 8.81 2.88
C VAL A 91 -1.27 10.17 2.29
N VAL A 92 -0.73 11.06 3.12
CA VAL A 92 -0.35 12.43 2.74
C VAL A 92 1.06 12.75 3.22
N ASN A 93 1.67 13.79 2.63
CA ASN A 93 2.99 14.30 3.03
C ASN A 93 4.07 13.20 3.02
N GLY A 94 4.03 12.35 1.99
CA GLY A 94 4.82 11.12 1.90
C GLY A 94 6.19 11.24 1.24
N SER A 95 6.67 12.44 0.87
CA SER A 95 7.91 12.62 0.12
C SER A 95 9.13 11.95 0.77
N SER A 96 9.14 11.82 2.09
CA SER A 96 10.11 11.00 2.83
C SER A 96 9.38 10.13 3.84
N ILE A 97 9.82 8.89 3.99
CA ILE A 97 9.24 7.92 4.93
C ILE A 97 10.15 7.77 6.18
N PRO A 98 9.60 7.32 7.33
CA PRO A 98 10.40 6.89 8.46
C PRO A 98 11.43 5.83 8.06
N ASP A 99 12.68 6.07 8.44
CA ASP A 99 13.78 5.11 8.32
C ASP A 99 14.77 5.34 9.49
N PRO A 100 14.32 5.12 10.74
CA PRO A 100 15.12 5.47 11.90
C PRO A 100 16.35 4.56 12.03
N SER A 101 17.45 5.12 12.51
CA SER A 101 18.73 4.39 12.66
C SER A 101 18.70 3.25 13.68
N PHE A 102 17.68 3.19 14.53
CA PHE A 102 17.47 2.11 15.50
C PHE A 102 16.63 0.96 14.94
N ALA A 103 16.04 1.08 13.74
CA ALA A 103 15.28 -0.01 13.14
C ALA A 103 16.21 -1.13 12.64
N ASP A 104 15.81 -2.38 12.87
CA ASP A 104 16.51 -3.56 12.34
C ASP A 104 16.38 -3.65 10.81
N ASP A 105 15.21 -3.31 10.27
CA ASP A 105 14.89 -3.30 8.85
C ASP A 105 14.67 -1.86 8.36
N SER A 106 15.30 -1.50 7.25
CA SER A 106 15.12 -0.18 6.63
C SER A 106 13.76 -0.06 5.92
N GLY A 107 13.19 1.14 6.01
CA GLY A 107 12.00 1.57 5.27
C GLY A 107 10.67 1.32 5.93
N MET A 108 9.60 1.39 5.12
CA MET A 108 8.23 1.42 5.64
C MET A 108 7.19 0.80 4.72
N THR A 109 6.26 0.06 5.33
CA THR A 109 5.05 -0.42 4.68
C THR A 109 3.81 0.18 5.34
N VAL A 110 2.92 0.78 4.53
CA VAL A 110 1.56 1.13 4.96
C VAL A 110 0.60 0.08 4.45
N ALA A 111 -0.17 -0.52 5.35
CA ALA A 111 -1.16 -1.53 5.02
C ALA A 111 -2.54 -1.17 5.56
N THR A 112 -3.60 -1.56 4.84
CA THR A 112 -4.98 -1.45 5.31
C THR A 112 -5.87 -2.56 4.74
N ASN A 113 -6.93 -2.93 5.46
CA ASN A 113 -7.97 -3.84 5.00
C ASN A 113 -9.03 -3.16 4.09
N ASN A 114 -8.81 -1.89 3.71
CA ASN A 114 -9.72 -1.13 2.86
C ASN A 114 -8.97 -0.51 1.66
N VAL A 115 -9.57 0.46 0.98
CA VAL A 115 -8.91 1.22 -0.09
C VAL A 115 -7.92 2.24 0.47
N MET A 116 -6.91 2.56 -0.33
CA MET A 116 -5.93 3.59 -0.01
C MET A 116 -5.88 4.67 -1.10
N TYR A 117 -5.78 5.92 -0.67
CA TYR A 117 -5.55 7.09 -1.50
C TYR A 117 -4.19 7.68 -1.15
N VAL A 118 -3.31 7.81 -2.12
CA VAL A 118 -1.96 8.35 -1.93
C VAL A 118 -1.94 9.73 -2.54
N GLN A 119 -1.91 10.78 -1.72
CA GLN A 119 -1.87 12.15 -2.19
C GLN A 119 -0.46 12.72 -2.14
N GLY A 120 -0.02 13.20 -3.30
CA GLY A 120 1.30 13.81 -3.46
C GLY A 120 2.37 12.81 -3.85
N HIS A 121 3.62 13.21 -3.64
CA HIS A 121 4.76 12.32 -3.81
C HIS A 121 4.85 11.36 -2.63
N PHE A 122 5.37 10.16 -2.87
CA PHE A 122 5.58 9.16 -1.83
C PHE A 122 6.94 8.49 -1.99
N ASN A 123 7.77 8.58 -0.95
CA ASN A 123 9.15 8.10 -0.90
C ASN A 123 9.99 8.61 -2.09
N ALA A 124 9.76 9.86 -2.47
CA ALA A 124 10.36 10.51 -3.64
C ALA A 124 10.32 12.03 -3.48
N ASP A 125 11.27 12.72 -4.10
CA ASP A 125 11.40 14.19 -3.98
C ASP A 125 10.42 14.97 -4.87
N GLY A 126 9.87 14.32 -5.92
CA GLY A 126 8.94 14.95 -6.85
C GLY A 126 9.60 15.86 -7.89
N ASP A 127 10.92 15.75 -8.07
CA ASP A 127 11.64 16.44 -9.12
C ASP A 127 11.76 15.54 -10.36
N PRO A 128 11.13 15.88 -11.51
CA PRO A 128 11.22 15.04 -12.70
C PRO A 128 12.63 14.91 -13.28
N SER A 129 13.58 15.75 -12.84
CA SER A 129 14.99 15.73 -13.25
C SER A 129 15.88 14.81 -12.43
N THR A 130 15.39 14.31 -11.27
CA THR A 130 16.07 13.29 -10.46
C THR A 130 15.45 11.92 -10.72
N GLY A 131 16.20 10.88 -10.36
CA GLY A 131 15.75 9.49 -10.46
C GLY A 131 15.31 9.04 -11.84
N THR A 132 14.76 7.83 -11.90
CA THR A 132 14.00 7.31 -13.03
C THR A 132 12.87 6.43 -12.52
N SER A 133 12.04 5.91 -13.42
CA SER A 133 11.06 4.88 -13.07
C SER A 133 11.68 3.56 -12.56
N GLN A 134 13.02 3.41 -12.60
CA GLN A 134 13.71 2.22 -12.11
C GLN A 134 14.71 2.51 -11.00
N ASN A 135 15.31 3.70 -10.99
CA ASN A 135 16.41 4.06 -10.09
C ASN A 135 15.99 5.20 -9.14
N PRO A 136 16.48 5.17 -7.88
CA PRO A 136 16.12 6.15 -6.88
C PRO A 136 16.60 7.56 -7.22
N ASP A 137 15.97 8.56 -6.59
CA ASP A 137 16.27 9.99 -6.81
C ASP A 137 17.64 10.36 -6.24
N ASN A 138 18.13 9.58 -5.27
CA ASN A 138 19.44 9.71 -4.65
C ASN A 138 19.98 8.33 -4.18
N ASN A 139 21.16 8.29 -3.57
CA ASN A 139 21.82 7.03 -3.14
C ASN A 139 21.22 6.39 -1.89
N VAL A 140 20.20 6.99 -1.26
CA VAL A 140 19.60 6.55 0.01
C VAL A 140 18.07 6.61 -0.12
N GLU A 141 17.51 5.63 -0.81
CA GLU A 141 16.05 5.41 -0.86
C GLU A 141 15.71 4.17 -0.02
N PRO A 142 15.00 4.34 1.12
CA PRO A 142 14.52 3.20 1.90
C PRO A 142 13.42 2.43 1.13
N PRO A 143 13.36 1.10 1.23
CA PRO A 143 12.35 0.32 0.52
C PRO A 143 10.96 0.56 1.11
N ALA A 144 9.96 0.79 0.26
CA ALA A 144 8.61 1.07 0.71
C ALA A 144 7.55 0.18 0.05
N ALA A 145 6.46 -0.09 0.77
CA ALA A 145 5.28 -0.74 0.21
C ALA A 145 3.97 -0.07 0.65
N LEU A 146 2.99 -0.11 -0.23
CA LEU A 146 1.61 0.27 0.02
C LEU A 146 0.73 -0.95 -0.26
N VAL A 147 -0.06 -1.35 0.73
CA VAL A 147 -0.85 -2.58 0.73
C VAL A 147 -2.31 -2.24 1.04
N ALA A 148 -3.21 -2.49 0.10
CA ALA A 148 -4.63 -2.12 0.23
C ALA A 148 -5.53 -2.94 -0.70
N ASP A 149 -6.84 -2.88 -0.52
CA ASP A 149 -7.80 -3.48 -1.47
C ASP A 149 -7.62 -2.92 -2.89
N ALA A 150 -7.39 -1.61 -2.97
CA ALA A 150 -7.05 -0.86 -4.15
C ALA A 150 -6.30 0.41 -3.77
N ILE A 151 -5.37 0.85 -4.62
CA ILE A 151 -4.59 2.08 -4.43
C ILE A 151 -4.98 3.09 -5.51
N THR A 152 -5.30 4.30 -5.08
CA THR A 152 -5.57 5.46 -5.95
C THR A 152 -4.48 6.51 -5.74
N VAL A 153 -3.82 6.92 -6.81
CA VAL A 153 -2.84 8.01 -6.78
C VAL A 153 -3.56 9.33 -7.07
N LEU A 154 -3.32 10.31 -6.18
CA LEU A 154 -3.84 11.66 -6.22
C LEU A 154 -2.66 12.65 -6.23
N SER A 155 -2.76 13.69 -7.02
CA SER A 155 -1.71 14.70 -7.13
C SER A 155 -1.70 15.66 -5.93
N PRO A 156 -0.59 16.40 -5.71
CA PRO A 156 -0.56 17.47 -4.72
C PRO A 156 -1.68 18.52 -4.87
N ALA A 157 -2.24 18.68 -6.08
CA ALA A 157 -3.32 19.62 -6.37
C ALA A 157 -4.72 19.10 -6.01
N TRP A 158 -4.84 17.85 -5.58
CA TRP A 158 -6.12 17.23 -5.23
C TRP A 158 -6.79 17.95 -4.05
N GLN A 159 -8.11 18.18 -4.20
CA GLN A 159 -8.96 18.79 -3.18
C GLN A 159 -10.17 17.88 -2.93
N ASP A 160 -10.34 17.42 -1.70
CA ASP A 160 -11.40 16.48 -1.35
C ASP A 160 -12.79 17.10 -1.55
N GLU A 161 -12.93 18.41 -1.31
CA GLU A 161 -14.19 19.14 -1.45
C GLU A 161 -14.66 19.24 -2.91
N LEU A 162 -13.72 19.16 -3.87
CA LEU A 162 -13.99 19.25 -5.30
C LEU A 162 -14.11 17.89 -5.99
N SER A 163 -13.88 16.80 -5.25
CA SER A 163 -13.83 15.44 -5.77
C SER A 163 -15.14 14.96 -6.42
N ASN A 164 -16.29 15.49 -5.99
CA ASN A 164 -17.59 15.21 -6.63
C ASN A 164 -17.88 16.09 -7.85
N CYS A 165 -16.93 16.87 -8.37
CA CYS A 165 -17.15 17.67 -9.58
C CYS A 165 -16.74 16.90 -10.86
N SER A 166 -17.55 16.93 -11.92
CA SER A 166 -17.33 16.08 -13.11
C SER A 166 -16.28 16.63 -14.08
N ASP A 167 -15.89 17.89 -13.93
CA ASP A 167 -14.97 18.56 -14.84
C ASP A 167 -13.49 18.30 -14.47
N LEU A 168 -12.84 17.46 -15.25
CA LEU A 168 -11.44 17.09 -15.06
C LEU A 168 -10.46 18.24 -15.32
N ASN A 169 -10.87 19.32 -16.00
CA ASN A 169 -9.99 20.42 -16.40
C ASN A 169 -10.05 21.63 -15.47
N SER A 170 -11.12 21.77 -14.66
CA SER A 170 -11.28 22.89 -13.73
C SER A 170 -11.12 22.47 -12.27
N CYS A 171 -11.89 21.48 -11.81
CA CYS A 171 -12.03 21.16 -10.39
C CYS A 171 -11.21 19.96 -9.93
N ARG A 172 -10.89 19.01 -10.84
CA ARG A 172 -10.03 17.84 -10.54
C ARG A 172 -8.82 17.77 -11.44
N LYS A 173 -8.24 18.92 -11.75
CA LYS A 173 -7.03 19.04 -12.55
C LYS A 173 -5.82 18.67 -11.69
N SER A 174 -5.05 17.68 -12.12
CA SER A 174 -3.86 17.24 -11.39
C SER A 174 -2.67 18.22 -11.50
N ALA A 175 -1.71 18.07 -10.59
CA ALA A 175 -0.39 18.69 -10.67
C ALA A 175 0.46 18.08 -11.81
N ASN A 176 1.46 18.83 -12.28
CA ASN A 176 2.22 18.49 -13.49
C ASN A 176 3.00 17.16 -13.42
N PHE A 177 3.46 16.81 -12.23
CA PHE A 177 4.28 15.63 -11.99
C PHE A 177 3.96 15.06 -10.61
N VAL A 178 3.88 13.73 -10.53
CA VAL A 178 3.76 12.97 -9.29
C VAL A 178 4.71 11.79 -9.38
N GLU A 179 5.34 11.48 -8.25
CA GLU A 179 6.28 10.38 -8.15
C GLU A 179 5.97 9.54 -6.93
N VAL A 180 5.85 8.23 -7.13
CA VAL A 180 5.61 7.25 -6.08
C VAL A 180 6.64 6.14 -6.20
N SER A 181 7.47 6.01 -5.16
CA SER A 181 8.43 4.93 -5.00
C SER A 181 7.97 3.93 -3.94
N ALA A 182 7.22 2.90 -4.36
CA ALA A 182 6.74 1.86 -3.47
C ALA A 182 6.28 0.60 -4.22
N ALA A 183 6.46 -0.57 -3.61
CA ALA A 183 5.73 -1.77 -4.03
C ALA A 183 4.23 -1.58 -3.78
N PHE A 184 3.40 -1.86 -4.77
CA PHE A 184 1.95 -1.87 -4.63
C PHE A 184 1.47 -3.31 -4.57
N LEU A 185 0.94 -3.71 -3.42
CA LEU A 185 0.27 -5.00 -3.26
C LEU A 185 -1.22 -4.74 -3.11
N THR A 186 -1.98 -5.05 -4.15
CA THR A 186 -3.42 -4.76 -4.17
C THR A 186 -4.25 -5.85 -4.82
N GLY A 187 -5.56 -5.72 -4.65
CA GLY A 187 -6.53 -6.49 -5.39
C GLY A 187 -6.85 -5.90 -6.76
N LEU A 188 -7.51 -6.72 -7.59
CA LEU A 188 -8.09 -6.27 -8.85
C LEU A 188 -9.54 -6.77 -9.03
N ALA A 189 -10.29 -6.11 -9.91
CA ALA A 189 -11.56 -6.64 -10.41
C ALA A 189 -11.26 -7.44 -11.70
N PRO A 190 -11.47 -8.77 -11.76
CA PRO A 190 -11.05 -9.56 -12.91
C PRO A 190 -11.82 -9.21 -14.19
N SER A 191 -11.11 -9.29 -15.33
CA SER A 191 -11.74 -9.10 -16.64
C SER A 191 -12.67 -10.26 -16.93
N ASP A 192 -13.86 -9.92 -17.41
CA ASP A 192 -14.85 -10.86 -17.93
C ASP A 192 -15.19 -12.07 -17.03
N LYS A 193 -15.06 -11.92 -15.70
CA LYS A 193 -15.30 -13.01 -14.73
C LYS A 193 -16.65 -13.71 -14.90
N PHE A 194 -17.66 -12.97 -15.36
CA PHE A 194 -19.02 -13.46 -15.53
C PHE A 194 -19.50 -13.40 -16.98
N ASN A 195 -18.60 -13.45 -17.97
CA ASN A 195 -18.92 -13.32 -19.39
C ASN A 195 -19.79 -12.07 -19.69
N ASN A 196 -19.40 -10.95 -19.08
CA ASN A 196 -20.14 -9.69 -19.11
C ASN A 196 -19.34 -8.56 -19.78
N ASN A 197 -18.27 -8.91 -20.48
CA ASN A 197 -17.40 -8.01 -21.24
C ASN A 197 -16.86 -6.83 -20.41
N ARG A 198 -16.68 -7.03 -19.09
CA ARG A 198 -16.10 -6.03 -18.20
C ARG A 198 -14.58 -6.10 -18.26
N TYR A 199 -13.95 -4.95 -18.50
CA TYR A 199 -12.50 -4.82 -18.46
C TYR A 199 -12.01 -4.58 -17.03
N SER A 200 -10.87 -5.18 -16.66
CA SER A 200 -10.19 -5.04 -15.35
C SER A 200 -9.31 -3.81 -15.25
N GLY A 201 -9.11 -3.07 -16.34
CA GLY A 201 -8.26 -1.88 -16.39
C GLY A 201 -6.81 -2.16 -16.77
N GLY A 202 -6.41 -3.44 -16.85
CA GLY A 202 -5.06 -3.84 -17.23
C GLY A 202 -3.98 -3.31 -16.29
N VAL A 203 -2.72 -3.45 -16.72
CA VAL A 203 -1.58 -2.91 -15.96
C VAL A 203 -1.69 -1.39 -15.92
N GLU A 204 -2.12 -0.75 -17.02
CA GLU A 204 -2.23 0.69 -17.21
C GLU A 204 -3.17 1.38 -16.22
N ASN A 205 -3.98 0.62 -15.49
CA ASN A 205 -4.79 1.15 -14.41
C ASN A 205 -4.73 0.32 -13.11
N PHE A 206 -3.63 -0.40 -12.89
CA PHE A 206 -3.38 -1.10 -11.64
C PHE A 206 -3.29 -0.09 -10.47
N PRO A 207 -2.50 1.00 -10.56
CA PRO A 207 -2.80 2.24 -9.85
C PRO A 207 -4.08 2.86 -10.41
N ARG A 208 -4.99 3.26 -9.52
CA ARG A 208 -6.22 3.98 -9.90
C ARG A 208 -5.99 5.48 -9.88
N PHE A 209 -6.87 6.22 -10.57
CA PHE A 209 -6.80 7.67 -10.66
C PHE A 209 -8.22 8.27 -10.58
N LEU A 210 -8.30 9.51 -10.07
CA LEU A 210 -9.54 10.28 -9.97
C LEU A 210 -9.42 11.71 -10.54
N GLU A 211 -8.33 12.01 -11.26
CA GLU A 211 -8.01 13.37 -11.73
C GLU A 211 -7.88 13.47 -13.25
N GLY A 212 -7.95 14.70 -13.75
CA GLY A 212 -7.56 15.05 -15.10
C GLY A 212 -6.06 15.19 -15.21
N TRP A 213 -5.39 14.17 -15.74
CA TRP A 213 -3.94 14.20 -15.95
C TRP A 213 -3.55 14.86 -17.25
N GLY A 214 -4.25 14.64 -18.36
CA GLY A 214 -4.18 15.50 -19.55
C GLY A 214 -2.77 15.89 -19.99
N GLY A 215 -1.89 14.90 -20.21
CA GLY A 215 -0.49 15.09 -20.60
C GLY A 215 0.50 15.30 -19.44
N ARG A 216 0.05 15.21 -18.19
CA ARG A 216 0.88 15.23 -16.97
C ARG A 216 1.40 13.83 -16.64
N THR A 217 2.54 13.76 -15.97
CA THR A 217 3.24 12.49 -15.76
C THR A 217 3.05 11.97 -14.34
N VAL A 218 2.79 10.67 -14.24
CA VAL A 218 2.93 9.92 -12.99
C VAL A 218 4.10 8.96 -13.17
N ARG A 219 5.17 9.20 -12.41
CA ARG A 219 6.28 8.28 -12.28
C ARG A 219 6.00 7.30 -11.16
N TYR A 220 6.11 6.02 -11.48
CA TYR A 220 5.97 4.93 -10.54
C TYR A 220 7.22 4.07 -10.59
N ARG A 221 7.90 3.97 -9.45
CA ARG A 221 9.08 3.12 -9.24
C ARG A 221 8.71 2.09 -8.19
N GLY A 222 8.54 0.83 -8.57
CA GLY A 222 8.05 -0.15 -7.60
C GLY A 222 7.90 -1.56 -8.13
N SER A 223 7.03 -2.33 -7.48
CA SER A 223 6.61 -3.67 -7.92
C SER A 223 5.09 -3.73 -7.85
N MET A 224 4.45 -4.06 -8.97
CA MET A 224 3.00 -4.24 -9.04
C MET A 224 2.64 -5.69 -8.72
N VAL A 225 2.07 -5.92 -7.54
CA VAL A 225 1.72 -7.26 -7.04
C VAL A 225 0.19 -7.36 -6.92
N ALA A 226 -0.43 -7.95 -7.95
CA ALA A 226 -1.86 -8.28 -7.93
C ALA A 226 -2.07 -9.63 -7.23
N LEU A 227 -2.39 -9.62 -5.93
CA LEU A 227 -2.41 -10.86 -5.13
C LEU A 227 -3.81 -11.47 -4.98
N PHE A 228 -4.86 -10.66 -5.02
CA PHE A 228 -6.24 -11.08 -4.72
C PHE A 228 -7.29 -10.37 -5.59
N GLU A 229 -8.54 -10.82 -5.50
CA GLU A 229 -9.67 -10.07 -6.08
C GLU A 229 -10.14 -9.00 -5.08
N SER A 230 -10.28 -7.75 -5.52
CA SER A 230 -10.78 -6.67 -4.65
C SER A 230 -12.16 -7.01 -4.10
N GLU A 231 -12.37 -6.79 -2.81
CA GLU A 231 -13.64 -7.01 -2.12
C GLU A 231 -14.39 -5.72 -1.83
N ILE A 232 -13.67 -4.59 -1.80
CA ILE A 232 -14.21 -3.25 -1.56
C ILE A 232 -14.44 -2.52 -2.88
N ALA A 233 -13.38 -2.24 -3.63
CA ALA A 233 -13.43 -1.36 -4.80
C ALA A 233 -13.58 -2.17 -6.10
N LYS A 234 -14.78 -2.72 -6.32
CA LYS A 234 -15.11 -3.69 -7.39
C LYS A 234 -15.65 -3.06 -8.67
N GLU A 235 -15.69 -1.73 -8.75
CA GLU A 235 -16.37 -1.02 -9.82
C GLU A 235 -15.65 -1.20 -11.16
N PRO A 236 -16.42 -1.47 -12.24
CA PRO A 236 -15.85 -1.72 -13.56
C PRO A 236 -15.16 -0.47 -14.13
N TRP A 237 -14.28 -0.70 -15.11
CA TRP A 237 -13.71 0.38 -15.91
C TRP A 237 -14.69 0.84 -16.99
N GLY A 238 -14.53 2.08 -17.47
CA GLY A 238 -15.31 2.63 -18.59
C GLY A 238 -16.33 3.72 -18.24
N THR A 239 -16.47 4.08 -16.96
CA THR A 239 -17.34 5.20 -16.56
C THR A 239 -16.74 6.55 -17.00
N SER A 240 -17.58 7.41 -17.59
CA SER A 240 -17.19 8.77 -17.98
C SER A 240 -16.83 9.63 -16.79
N SER A 241 -15.92 10.59 -16.98
CA SER A 241 -15.56 11.60 -15.97
C SER A 241 -14.99 11.04 -14.67
N VAL A 242 -14.38 9.84 -14.67
CA VAL A 242 -13.63 9.33 -13.52
C VAL A 242 -12.22 9.94 -13.48
N TYR A 243 -11.48 9.87 -14.58
CA TYR A 243 -10.14 10.44 -14.73
C TYR A 243 -9.82 10.67 -16.21
N ALA A 244 -8.77 11.44 -16.49
CA ALA A 244 -8.10 11.45 -17.80
C ALA A 244 -6.69 10.92 -17.60
N ALA A 245 -6.24 9.95 -18.40
CA ALA A 245 -5.03 9.18 -18.12
C ALA A 245 -3.74 10.05 -18.08
N PRO A 246 -2.79 9.75 -17.18
CA PRO A 246 -1.47 10.38 -17.19
C PRO A 246 -0.56 9.80 -18.27
N ASN A 247 0.53 10.51 -18.55
CA ASN A 247 1.73 9.88 -19.09
C ASN A 247 2.29 8.95 -18.01
N ARG A 248 2.44 7.68 -18.34
CA ARG A 248 2.87 6.64 -17.40
C ARG A 248 4.36 6.40 -17.54
N ASP A 249 5.13 6.82 -16.55
CA ASP A 249 6.56 6.52 -16.46
C ASP A 249 6.74 5.43 -15.39
N TRP A 250 6.51 4.18 -15.77
CA TRP A 250 6.44 3.06 -14.84
C TRP A 250 7.61 2.12 -15.01
N GLY A 251 8.19 1.69 -13.89
CA GLY A 251 9.33 0.80 -13.90
C GLY A 251 9.46 0.00 -12.61
N TYR A 252 10.22 -1.09 -12.74
CA TYR A 252 10.56 -1.95 -11.61
C TYR A 252 11.65 -1.29 -10.77
N ASN A 253 11.44 -1.14 -9.46
CA ASN A 253 12.45 -0.56 -8.58
C ASN A 253 13.69 -1.47 -8.50
N SER A 254 14.85 -0.95 -8.90
CA SER A 254 16.11 -1.69 -8.92
C SER A 254 16.61 -2.11 -7.54
N LEU A 255 16.16 -1.45 -6.46
CA LEU A 255 16.42 -1.88 -5.07
C LEU A 255 15.85 -3.27 -4.79
N PHE A 256 14.65 -3.56 -5.31
CA PHE A 256 14.00 -4.85 -5.11
C PHE A 256 14.73 -5.97 -5.85
N ALA A 257 15.40 -5.66 -6.97
CA ALA A 257 16.27 -6.61 -7.67
C ALA A 257 17.50 -7.01 -6.84
N GLN A 258 17.93 -6.13 -5.94
CA GLN A 258 19.13 -6.30 -5.10
C GLN A 258 18.82 -6.97 -3.76
N GLY A 259 17.56 -7.34 -3.51
CA GLY A 259 17.14 -7.99 -2.28
C GLY A 259 16.77 -7.04 -1.14
N ALA A 260 16.74 -5.72 -1.39
CA ALA A 260 16.22 -4.75 -0.43
C ALA A 260 14.70 -4.71 -0.53
N TYR A 261 14.00 -5.39 0.36
CA TYR A 261 12.54 -5.49 0.34
C TYR A 261 11.90 -4.63 1.41
N PRO A 262 10.70 -4.05 1.16
CA PRO A 262 9.97 -3.31 2.18
C PRO A 262 9.67 -4.18 3.42
N PRO A 263 9.61 -3.59 4.63
CA PRO A 263 9.25 -4.32 5.84
C PRO A 263 7.92 -5.07 5.69
N GLY A 264 7.85 -6.31 6.15
CA GLY A 264 6.66 -7.15 6.01
C GLY A 264 6.42 -7.76 4.62
N THR A 265 7.39 -7.67 3.69
CA THR A 265 7.30 -8.33 2.38
C THR A 265 7.09 -9.85 2.53
N PRO A 266 6.04 -10.44 1.90
CA PRO A 266 5.85 -11.89 1.91
C PRO A 266 7.00 -12.61 1.22
N ASN A 267 7.71 -13.46 1.96
CA ASN A 267 8.79 -14.28 1.40
C ASN A 267 8.33 -15.72 1.23
N THR A 268 8.39 -16.24 0.01
CA THR A 268 8.19 -17.67 -0.23
C THR A 268 9.47 -18.41 0.16
N ARG A 269 9.36 -19.32 1.13
CA ARG A 269 10.47 -20.22 1.49
C ARG A 269 10.20 -21.56 0.86
N ASN A 270 11.02 -21.95 -0.10
CA ASN A 270 11.01 -23.31 -0.61
C ASN A 270 12.00 -24.16 0.19
N THR A 271 11.57 -25.37 0.58
CA THR A 271 12.47 -26.35 1.18
C THR A 271 12.88 -27.34 0.09
N ARG A 272 14.18 -27.49 -0.13
CA ARG A 272 14.72 -28.54 -0.99
C ARG A 272 15.43 -29.55 -0.12
N ARG A 273 15.12 -30.84 -0.31
CA ARG A 273 15.91 -31.92 0.31
C ARG A 273 17.33 -31.85 -0.26
N PHE A 274 18.30 -31.62 0.61
CA PHE A 274 19.73 -31.68 0.28
C PHE A 274 20.39 -32.64 1.28
N ASN A 275 21.25 -33.55 0.81
CA ASN A 275 21.93 -34.59 1.61
C ASN A 275 21.00 -35.58 2.35
N PHE A 276 19.81 -35.85 1.82
CA PHE A 276 18.97 -36.96 2.29
C PHE A 276 19.17 -38.18 1.40
N ARG A 277 19.41 -39.33 2.02
CA ARG A 277 19.31 -40.66 1.40
C ARG A 277 18.07 -41.34 1.92
N VAL A 278 17.26 -41.93 1.04
CA VAL A 278 16.19 -42.83 1.47
C VAL A 278 16.84 -44.11 1.95
N MET A 279 16.62 -44.47 3.21
CA MET A 279 17.06 -45.75 3.76
C MET A 279 15.96 -46.79 3.60
N THR A 280 16.38 -48.01 3.31
CA THR A 280 15.50 -49.19 3.39
C THR A 280 15.13 -49.49 4.84
N GLN A 281 14.07 -50.27 5.04
CA GLN A 281 13.64 -50.67 6.38
C GLN A 281 14.74 -51.42 7.15
N ASP A 282 15.54 -52.24 6.44
CA ASP A 282 16.63 -53.00 7.04
C ASP A 282 17.80 -52.11 7.49
N GLU A 283 18.18 -51.12 6.67
CA GLU A 283 19.22 -50.14 7.02
C GLU A 283 18.82 -49.29 8.24
N TRP A 284 17.56 -48.85 8.29
CA TRP A 284 17.02 -48.13 9.44
C TRP A 284 17.10 -48.94 10.73
N ASN A 285 16.69 -50.21 10.66
CA ASN A 285 16.70 -51.10 11.82
C ASN A 285 18.13 -51.37 12.33
N GLN A 286 19.12 -51.43 11.43
CA GLN A 286 20.52 -51.60 11.79
C GLN A 286 21.11 -50.35 12.47
N GLU A 287 20.90 -49.16 11.92
CA GLU A 287 21.40 -47.92 12.53
C GLU A 287 20.73 -47.64 13.89
N MET A 288 19.42 -47.88 14.00
CA MET A 288 18.70 -47.68 15.27
C MET A 288 19.11 -48.68 16.35
N ALA A 289 19.57 -49.88 15.98
CA ALA A 289 20.12 -50.83 16.93
C ALA A 289 21.48 -50.38 17.49
N GLN A 290 22.32 -49.70 16.67
CA GLN A 290 23.60 -49.15 17.12
C GLN A 290 23.44 -47.93 18.03
N LEU A 291 22.39 -47.12 17.84
CA LEU A 291 22.12 -45.93 18.66
C LEU A 291 21.43 -46.25 20.01
N ARG A 292 20.93 -47.48 20.18
CA ARG A 292 20.20 -47.93 21.38
C ARG A 292 21.00 -48.89 22.27
N GLY A 293 22.25 -49.17 21.92
CA GLY A 293 23.22 -49.87 22.78
C GLY A 293 24.03 -48.88 23.60
#